data_AF-A0A8S0PHL3-F1
#
_entry.id   AF-A0A8S0PHL3-F1
#
_cell.length_a   1.000
_cell.length_b   1.000
_cell.length_c   1.000
_cell.angle_alpha   90.00
_cell.angle_beta   90.00
_cell.angle_gamma   90.00
#
_symmetry.space_group_name_H-M   'P 1'
#
loop_
_entity.id
_entity.type
_entity.pdbx_description
1 polymer ?
#
loop_
_entity_poly.entity_id
_entity_poly.type
_entity_poly.pdbx_seq_one_letter_code
_entity_poly.pdbx_strand_id
1 'polypeptide(L)'
;MRMDFEQDLIRDLPQSIIETILIKLPIRDVVRTSILSSRWRYKWATLTQLAFDDNCVTLCNDRAIVENNLSNFITWCLFLHDGPIHKFSLSTSYLQCSYDIDQWLLFLSQKRY
;
A
#
# COMPACT_ATOMS: atom_id res chain seq x y z
N MET A 1 7.65 39.31 -18.92
CA MET A 1 8.16 38.21 -19.78
C MET A 1 9.01 37.34 -18.86
N ARG A 2 8.71 36.10 -18.50
CA ARG A 2 7.74 35.07 -18.86
C ARG A 2 7.11 34.51 -17.57
N MET A 3 5.88 34.02 -17.66
CA MET A 3 5.22 33.26 -16.59
C MET A 3 5.77 31.84 -16.60
N ASP A 4 6.60 31.49 -15.62
CA ASP A 4 6.86 30.09 -15.30
C ASP A 4 6.01 29.74 -14.09
N PHE A 5 4.70 29.60 -14.33
CA PHE A 5 3.89 28.75 -13.48
C PHE A 5 4.37 27.32 -13.76
N GLU A 6 5.40 26.90 -13.05
CA GLU A 6 5.57 25.48 -12.70
C GLU A 6 4.37 25.11 -11.81
N GLN A 7 3.18 25.07 -12.42
CA GLN A 7 2.03 24.39 -11.86
C GLN A 7 2.52 22.95 -11.69
N ASP A 8 2.75 22.57 -10.44
CA ASP A 8 3.13 21.22 -10.09
C ASP A 8 1.91 20.34 -10.42
N LEU A 9 1.80 19.93 -11.69
CA LEU A 9 0.64 19.25 -12.28
C LEU A 9 0.26 18.03 -11.47
N ILE A 10 1.24 17.42 -10.81
CA ILE A 10 1.08 16.28 -9.91
C ILE A 10 0.41 16.68 -8.59
N ARG A 11 0.65 17.89 -8.07
CA ARG A 11 -0.06 18.43 -6.89
C ARG A 11 -1.52 18.74 -7.19
N ASP A 12 -1.86 19.19 -8.39
CA ASP A 12 -3.22 19.64 -8.71
C ASP A 12 -4.15 18.51 -9.18
N LEU A 13 -3.65 17.27 -9.25
CA LEU A 13 -4.48 16.11 -9.61
C LEU A 13 -5.61 15.87 -8.59
N PRO A 14 -6.85 15.59 -9.07
CA PRO A 14 -7.92 15.09 -8.23
C PRO A 14 -7.53 13.80 -7.50
N GLN A 15 -8.09 13.60 -6.31
CA GLN A 15 -7.78 12.44 -5.47
C GLN A 15 -8.01 11.10 -6.21
N SER A 16 -9.08 11.00 -7.00
CA SER A 16 -9.41 9.81 -7.77
C SER A 16 -8.35 9.45 -8.82
N ILE A 17 -7.70 10.45 -9.43
CA ILE A 17 -6.62 10.23 -10.40
C ILE A 17 -5.36 9.78 -9.67
N ILE A 18 -5.02 10.42 -8.54
CA ILE A 18 -3.90 10.00 -7.70
C ILE A 18 -4.07 8.53 -7.28
N GLU A 19 -5.25 8.16 -6.80
CA GLU A 19 -5.58 6.78 -6.44
C GLU A 19 -5.41 5.83 -7.64
N THR A 20 -5.93 6.20 -8.82
CA THR A 20 -5.78 5.40 -10.05
C THR A 20 -4.32 5.17 -10.45
N ILE A 21 -3.45 6.14 -10.20
CA ILE A 21 -2.00 6.00 -10.42
C ILE A 21 -1.40 5.06 -9.37
N LEU A 22 -1.70 5.30 -8.09
CA LEU A 22 -1.12 4.55 -6.98
C LEU A 22 -1.50 3.06 -7.01
N ILE A 23 -2.75 2.70 -7.32
CA ILE A 23 -3.17 1.28 -7.39
C ILE A 23 -2.47 0.48 -8.50
N LYS A 24 -1.77 1.15 -9.43
CA LYS A 24 -0.99 0.52 -10.49
C LYS A 24 0.47 0.29 -10.11
N LEU A 25 0.91 0.86 -8.99
CA LEU A 25 2.28 0.71 -8.50
C LEU A 25 2.33 -0.44 -7.47
N PRO A 26 3.48 -1.13 -7.33
CA PRO A 26 3.71 -2.02 -6.21
C PRO A 26 3.50 -1.27 -4.89
N ILE A 27 2.81 -1.89 -3.92
CA ILE A 27 2.42 -1.23 -2.67
C ILE A 27 3.62 -0.64 -1.91
N ARG A 28 4.80 -1.27 -2.02
CA ARG A 28 6.04 -0.74 -1.46
C ARG A 28 6.41 0.64 -2.02
N ASP A 29 6.24 0.83 -3.32
CA ASP A 29 6.53 2.11 -3.98
C ASP A 29 5.42 3.12 -3.73
N VAL A 30 4.17 2.66 -3.63
CA VAL A 30 3.04 3.48 -3.16
C VAL A 30 3.34 4.08 -1.78
N VAL A 31 3.74 3.26 -0.81
CA VAL A 31 4.11 3.73 0.53
C VAL A 31 5.29 4.70 0.47
N ARG A 32 6.28 4.45 -0.40
CA ARG A 32 7.42 5.37 -0.59
C ARG A 32 7.02 6.74 -1.13
N THR A 33 5.91 6.86 -1.86
CA THR A 33 5.44 8.21 -2.29
C THR A 33 5.19 9.14 -1.11
N SER A 34 5.00 8.62 0.10
CA SER A 34 4.81 9.41 1.32
C SER A 34 5.93 10.41 1.63
N ILE A 35 7.15 10.19 1.11
CA ILE A 35 8.29 11.11 1.32
C ILE A 35 8.34 12.24 0.28
N LEU A 36 7.54 12.18 -0.80
CA LEU A 36 7.60 13.16 -1.89
C LEU A 36 7.11 14.55 -1.45
N SER A 37 6.04 14.62 -0.65
CA SER A 37 5.58 15.85 -0.01
C SER A 37 4.56 15.58 1.10
N SER A 38 4.20 16.61 1.87
CA SER A 38 3.13 16.52 2.88
C SER A 38 1.79 16.07 2.29
N ARG A 39 1.51 16.41 1.03
CA ARG A 39 0.29 15.98 0.33
C ARG A 39 0.29 14.48 0.01
N TRP A 40 1.45 13.89 -0.27
CA TRP A 40 1.58 12.46 -0.58
C TRP A 40 1.68 11.57 0.66
N ARG A 41 2.09 12.14 1.80
CA ARG A 41 2.37 11.43 3.06
C ARG A 41 1.35 10.36 3.45
N TYR A 42 0.07 10.64 3.28
CA TYR A 42 -1.03 9.77 3.73
C TYR A 42 -1.88 9.19 2.60
N LYS A 43 -1.51 9.40 1.32
CA LYS A 43 -2.34 8.96 0.18
C LYS A 43 -2.47 7.45 0.08
N TRP A 44 -1.44 6.72 0.47
CA TRP A 44 -1.46 5.26 0.49
C TRP A 44 -2.40 4.70 1.57
N ALA A 45 -2.53 5.40 2.70
CA ALA A 45 -3.29 4.94 3.87
C ALA A 45 -4.81 5.05 3.67
N THR A 46 -5.26 5.67 2.59
CA THR A 46 -6.68 5.84 2.25
C THR A 46 -7.07 5.16 0.94
N LEU A 47 -6.20 4.29 0.40
CA LEU A 47 -6.47 3.60 -0.86
C LEU A 47 -7.59 2.58 -0.73
N THR A 48 -8.53 2.60 -1.67
CA THR A 48 -9.62 1.62 -1.66
C THR A 48 -9.21 0.22 -2.07
N GLN A 49 -8.00 0.08 -2.63
CA GLN A 49 -7.48 -1.19 -3.11
C GLN A 49 -6.06 -1.39 -2.59
N LEU A 50 -5.85 -2.47 -1.84
CA LEU A 50 -4.55 -2.91 -1.36
C LEU A 50 -4.18 -4.22 -2.05
N ALA A 51 -3.07 -4.22 -2.77
CA ALA A 51 -2.53 -5.39 -3.45
C ALA A 51 -1.12 -5.67 -2.96
N PHE A 52 -0.92 -6.84 -2.38
CA PHE A 52 0.35 -7.31 -1.84
C PHE A 52 0.87 -8.48 -2.66
N ASP A 53 2.15 -8.47 -2.97
CA ASP A 53 2.87 -9.50 -3.71
C ASP A 53 4.30 -9.71 -3.16
N ASP A 54 5.09 -10.56 -3.79
CA ASP A 54 6.49 -10.82 -3.39
C ASP A 54 7.39 -9.57 -3.47
N ASN A 55 6.98 -8.50 -4.17
CA ASN A 55 7.74 -7.25 -4.29
C ASN A 55 7.53 -6.29 -3.10
N CYS A 56 6.67 -6.66 -2.13
CA CYS A 56 6.43 -5.85 -0.94
C CYS A 56 7.68 -5.68 -0.07
N VAL A 57 8.59 -6.66 -0.08
CA VAL A 57 9.81 -6.65 0.73
C VAL A 57 11.04 -7.02 -0.10
N THR A 58 12.22 -6.81 0.47
CA THR A 58 13.45 -7.30 -0.13
C THR A 58 13.54 -8.81 0.05
N LEU A 59 13.69 -9.54 -1.06
CA LEU A 59 13.86 -11.00 -1.04
C LEU A 59 15.30 -11.39 -0.65
N CYS A 60 15.43 -12.51 0.06
CA CYS A 60 16.71 -13.15 0.35
C CYS A 60 16.56 -14.68 0.30
N ASN A 61 17.68 -15.40 0.42
CA ASN A 61 17.69 -16.87 0.35
C ASN A 61 17.05 -17.53 1.59
N ASP A 62 16.81 -16.76 2.66
CA ASP A 62 16.15 -17.25 3.85
C ASP A 62 14.64 -17.03 3.75
N ARG A 63 13.90 -18.12 3.49
CA ARG A 63 12.45 -18.09 3.32
C ARG A 63 11.73 -17.58 4.57
N ALA A 64 12.20 -17.93 5.77
CA ALA A 64 11.55 -17.53 7.02
C ALA A 64 11.71 -16.03 7.28
N ILE A 65 12.85 -15.46 6.89
CA ILE A 65 13.06 -14.00 6.95
C ILE A 65 12.12 -13.29 5.97
N VAL A 66 11.99 -13.77 4.74
CA VAL A 66 11.08 -13.18 3.75
C VAL A 66 9.62 -13.26 4.23
N GLU A 67 9.20 -14.40 4.73
CA GLU A 67 7.87 -14.62 5.31
C GLU A 67 7.57 -13.63 6.44
N ASN A 68 8.47 -13.53 7.42
CA ASN A 68 8.32 -12.61 8.56
C ASN A 68 8.28 -11.15 8.11
N ASN A 69 9.15 -10.75 7.18
CA ASN A 69 9.15 -9.39 6.66
C ASN A 69 7.85 -9.06 5.90
N LEU A 70 7.36 -9.99 5.07
CA LEU A 70 6.08 -9.82 4.36
C LEU A 70 4.93 -9.69 5.35
N SER A 71 4.83 -10.59 6.32
CA SER A 71 3.77 -10.56 7.33
C SER A 71 3.79 -9.26 8.14
N ASN A 72 4.97 -8.83 8.62
CA ASN A 72 5.12 -7.57 9.35
C ASN A 72 4.73 -6.37 8.50
N PHE A 73 5.15 -6.34 7.23
CA PHE A 73 4.82 -5.24 6.32
C PHE A 73 3.31 -5.16 6.05
N ILE A 74 2.67 -6.28 5.75
CA ILE A 74 1.22 -6.32 5.49
C ILE A 74 0.45 -5.92 6.75
N THR A 75 0.80 -6.49 7.90
CA THR A 75 0.18 -6.15 9.20
C THR A 75 0.32 -4.67 9.51
N TRP A 76 1.51 -4.10 9.32
CA TRP A 76 1.78 -2.67 9.49
C TRP A 76 0.92 -1.82 8.53
N CYS A 77 0.84 -2.18 7.26
CA CYS A 77 -0.01 -1.48 6.28
C CYS A 77 -1.49 -1.53 6.70
N LEU A 78 -1.99 -2.69 7.11
CA LEU A 78 -3.39 -2.86 7.52
C LEU A 78 -3.74 -2.05 8.78
N PHE A 79 -2.83 -2.00 9.75
CA PHE A 79 -3.00 -1.26 11.00
C PHE A 79 -3.01 0.26 10.80
N LEU A 80 -2.14 0.76 9.91
CA LEU A 80 -2.05 2.19 9.60
C LEU A 80 -3.05 2.66 8.54
N HIS A 81 -3.77 1.75 7.89
CA HIS A 81 -4.77 2.11 6.89
C HIS A 81 -5.99 2.78 7.54
N ASP A 82 -6.28 4.01 7.12
CA ASP A 82 -7.34 4.88 7.65
C ASP A 82 -8.33 5.26 6.53
N GLY A 83 -8.91 4.24 5.90
CA GLY A 83 -9.87 4.41 4.82
C GLY A 83 -10.58 3.12 4.47
N PRO A 84 -11.59 3.20 3.58
CA PRO A 84 -12.30 2.02 3.15
C PRO A 84 -11.44 1.11 2.29
N ILE A 85 -11.51 -0.20 2.49
CA ILE A 85 -10.81 -1.22 1.69
C ILE A 85 -11.86 -2.03 0.90
N HIS A 86 -12.11 -1.62 -0.34
CA HIS A 86 -13.04 -2.32 -1.23
C HIS A 86 -12.42 -3.57 -1.86
N LYS A 87 -11.09 -3.59 -2.01
CA LYS A 87 -10.37 -4.72 -2.59
C LYS A 87 -9.09 -4.99 -1.80
N PHE A 88 -8.94 -6.24 -1.38
CA PHE A 88 -7.69 -6.77 -0.83
C PHE A 88 -7.22 -7.92 -1.72
N SER A 89 -5.96 -7.91 -2.13
CA SER A 89 -5.34 -8.97 -2.92
C SER A 89 -4.00 -9.34 -2.31
N LEU A 90 -3.74 -10.65 -2.20
CA LEU A 90 -2.49 -11.19 -1.71
C LEU A 90 -2.00 -12.28 -2.66
N SER A 91 -0.87 -12.04 -3.31
CA SER A 91 -0.28 -12.92 -4.32
C SER A 91 1.16 -13.25 -3.94
N THR A 92 1.36 -14.23 -3.05
CA THR A 92 2.68 -14.63 -2.58
C THR A 92 2.77 -16.12 -2.29
N SER A 93 3.93 -16.72 -2.57
CA SER A 93 4.23 -18.12 -2.25
C SER A 93 4.83 -18.31 -0.84
N TYR A 94 5.12 -17.20 -0.14
CA TYR A 94 5.77 -17.21 1.17
C TYR A 94 4.77 -17.37 2.33
N LEU A 95 3.48 -17.05 2.14
CA LEU A 95 2.47 -17.04 3.21
C LEU A 95 1.46 -18.19 3.16
N GLN A 96 1.71 -19.24 2.37
CA GLN A 96 0.73 -20.30 2.09
C GLN A 96 0.15 -21.01 3.33
N CYS A 97 0.87 -21.01 4.46
CA CYS A 97 0.43 -21.62 5.72
C CYS A 97 0.39 -20.62 6.89
N SER A 98 0.45 -19.31 6.62
CA SER A 98 0.51 -18.30 7.68
C SER A 98 -0.87 -18.09 8.32
N TYR A 99 -0.94 -18.20 9.65
CA TYR A 99 -2.11 -17.86 10.44
C TYR A 99 -2.43 -16.35 10.40
N ASP A 100 -1.46 -15.52 10.00
CA ASP A 100 -1.66 -14.08 9.86
C ASP A 100 -2.73 -13.77 8.81
N ILE A 101 -2.88 -14.62 7.79
CA ILE A 101 -3.93 -14.46 6.77
C ILE A 101 -5.32 -14.50 7.41
N ASP A 102 -5.56 -15.44 8.32
CA ASP A 102 -6.86 -15.55 9.01
C ASP A 102 -7.12 -14.33 9.89
N GLN A 103 -6.07 -13.81 10.54
CA GLN A 103 -6.16 -12.58 11.35
C GLN A 103 -6.45 -11.35 10.49
N TRP A 104 -5.79 -11.23 9.34
CA TRP A 104 -6.04 -10.13 8.41
C TRP A 104 -7.45 -10.19 7.83
N LEU A 105 -7.92 -11.38 7.44
CA LEU A 105 -9.29 -11.54 6.94
C LEU A 105 -10.33 -11.20 8.02
N LEU A 106 -10.10 -11.64 9.26
CA LEU A 106 -10.96 -11.28 10.39
C LEU A 106 -10.96 -9.75 10.62
N PHE A 107 -9.78 -9.13 10.67
CA PHE A 107 -9.63 -7.67 10.80
C PHE A 107 -10.37 -6.93 9.69
N LEU A 108 -10.17 -7.33 8.44
CA LEU A 108 -10.82 -6.74 7.26
C LEU A 108 -12.34 -6.92 7.31
N SER A 109 -12.85 -8.07 7.77
CA SER A 109 -14.29 -8.32 7.89
C SER A 109 -14.98 -7.45 8.95
N GLN A 110 -14.24 -7.04 9.98
CA GLN A 110 -14.74 -6.23 11.09
C GLN A 110 -14.57 -4.74 10.87
N LYS A 111 -13.72 -4.34 9.91
CA LYS A 111 -13.48 -2.94 9.56
C LYS A 111 -14.75 -2.34 8.95
N ARG A 112 -15.56 -1.67 9.78
CA ARG A 112 -16.76 -0.96 9.34
C ARG A 112 -16.38 0.42 8.82
N TYR A 113 -16.96 0.79 7.67
CA TYR A 113 -16.81 2.09 7.01
C TYR A 113 -17.87 3.08 7.47
#